data_AF-A0A4R6XTE0-F1
#
_entry.id   AF-A0A4R6XTE0-F1
#
_cell.length_a   1.000
_cell.length_b   1.000
_cell.length_c   1.000
_cell.angle_alpha   90.00
_cell.angle_beta   90.00
_cell.angle_gamma   90.00
#
_symmetry.space_group_name_H-M   'P 1'
#
loop_
_entity.id
_entity.type
_entity.pdbx_description
1 polymer ?
#
loop_
_entity_poly.entity_id
_entity_poly.type
_entity_poly.pdbx_seq_one_letter_code
_entity_poly.pdbx_strand_id
1 'polypeptide(L)'
;MNSTVDGCEGGCACGKVRYQLNTAPLIVHCCHCRYCQRQTGSAFAINALYETSQVKLLSGVVDKIVTPSPSGKGQTIARCAECHVALWSHYFMGGIDKLISFIRVGSLDNPDLLPPDVHIFTESKQSWVLLPPDTLVVQEFYNYATTWSAENQLIRKQLLEKSKSLAK
;
A
#
# COMPACT_ATOMS: atom_id res chain seq x y z
N MET A 1 -10.60 18.77 -2.47
CA MET A 1 -11.85 18.42 -1.79
C MET A 1 -11.56 17.17 -0.99
N ASN A 2 -11.23 17.31 0.30
CA ASN A 2 -11.03 16.18 1.20
C ASN A 2 -12.41 15.68 1.63
N SER A 3 -13.03 14.88 0.78
CA SER A 3 -14.21 14.11 1.18
C SER A 3 -13.73 13.05 2.15
N THR A 4 -14.09 13.22 3.41
CA THR A 4 -13.96 12.24 4.49
C THR A 4 -14.40 10.87 3.99
N VAL A 5 -13.45 9.95 3.88
CA VAL A 5 -13.72 8.55 3.55
C VAL A 5 -14.18 7.85 4.82
N ASP A 6 -15.35 8.23 5.33
CA ASP A 6 -16.01 7.46 6.38
C ASP A 6 -16.46 6.12 5.77
N GLY A 7 -15.76 5.05 6.13
CA GLY A 7 -16.18 3.68 5.82
C GLY A 7 -15.86 3.20 4.40
N CYS A 8 -14.65 3.45 3.88
CA CYS A 8 -14.21 2.71 2.70
C CYS A 8 -13.92 1.26 3.08
N GLU A 9 -14.67 0.35 2.45
CA GLU A 9 -14.50 -1.09 2.62
C GLU A 9 -13.86 -1.74 1.40
N GLY A 10 -13.31 -2.91 1.66
CA GLY A 10 -12.82 -3.81 0.64
C GLY A 10 -12.82 -5.24 1.11
N GLY A 11 -12.38 -6.12 0.23
CA GLY A 11 -12.33 -7.54 0.52
C GLY A 11 -11.64 -8.34 -0.55
N CYS A 12 -11.56 -9.64 -0.31
CA CYS A 12 -11.07 -10.58 -1.31
C CYS A 12 -12.15 -10.94 -2.33
N ALA A 13 -11.73 -11.55 -3.45
CA ALA A 13 -12.64 -11.93 -4.53
C ALA A 13 -13.73 -12.93 -4.11
N CYS A 14 -13.46 -13.81 -3.13
CA CYS A 14 -14.47 -14.75 -2.64
C CYS A 14 -15.37 -14.17 -1.53
N GLY A 15 -15.16 -12.90 -1.14
CA GLY A 15 -15.95 -12.20 -0.13
C GLY A 15 -15.74 -12.66 1.33
N LYS A 16 -14.92 -13.70 1.57
CA LYS A 16 -14.67 -14.23 2.92
C LYS A 16 -13.88 -13.30 3.80
N VAL A 17 -12.97 -12.52 3.22
CA VAL A 17 -12.22 -11.48 3.93
C VAL A 17 -12.84 -10.13 3.59
N ARG A 18 -13.20 -9.38 4.63
CA ARG A 18 -13.71 -8.00 4.55
C ARG A 18 -12.93 -7.12 5.50
N TYR A 19 -12.62 -5.90 5.08
CA TYR A 19 -11.93 -4.93 5.90
C TYR A 19 -12.50 -3.52 5.69
N GLN A 20 -12.26 -2.66 6.67
CA GLN A 20 -12.66 -1.25 6.67
C GLN A 20 -11.43 -0.36 6.88
N LEU A 21 -11.43 0.78 6.19
CA LEU A 21 -10.45 1.84 6.30
C LEU A 21 -11.09 3.04 6.99
N ASN A 22 -10.51 3.47 8.10
CA ASN A 22 -11.12 4.48 8.98
C ASN A 22 -10.64 5.91 8.72
N THR A 23 -9.72 6.10 7.77
CA THR A 23 -9.11 7.41 7.46
C THR A 23 -8.92 7.58 5.95
N ALA A 24 -8.41 8.73 5.53
CA ALA A 24 -7.76 8.87 4.23
C ALA A 24 -6.39 8.15 4.21
N PRO A 25 -5.86 7.75 3.05
CA PRO A 25 -4.52 7.18 2.96
C PRO A 25 -3.45 8.27 3.18
N LEU A 26 -2.27 7.85 3.65
CA LEU A 26 -1.09 8.70 3.73
C LEU A 26 -0.58 9.08 2.33
N ILE A 27 -0.71 8.16 1.37
CA ILE A 27 -0.40 8.32 -0.05
C ILE A 27 -0.89 7.07 -0.79
N VAL A 28 -1.25 7.24 -2.06
CA VAL A 28 -1.51 6.17 -3.01
C VAL A 28 -0.39 6.15 -4.03
N HIS A 29 0.30 5.02 -4.18
CA HIS A 29 1.34 4.87 -5.20
C HIS A 29 1.08 3.72 -6.17
N CYS A 30 1.42 3.96 -7.44
CA CYS A 30 1.44 2.94 -8.48
C CYS A 30 2.87 2.44 -8.66
N CYS A 31 3.14 1.20 -8.23
CA CYS A 31 4.46 0.61 -8.26
C CYS A 31 4.67 -0.28 -9.50
N HIS A 32 5.69 0.07 -10.28
CA HIS A 32 6.03 -0.59 -11.55
C HIS A 32 7.17 -1.61 -11.41
N CYS A 33 7.65 -1.90 -10.20
CA CYS A 33 8.76 -2.86 -10.04
C CYS A 33 8.35 -4.29 -10.44
N ARG A 34 9.32 -5.11 -10.83
CA ARG A 34 9.08 -6.50 -11.27
C ARG A 34 8.46 -7.39 -10.19
N TYR A 35 8.69 -7.10 -8.91
CA TYR A 35 8.01 -7.82 -7.83
C TYR A 35 6.52 -7.48 -7.80
N CYS A 36 6.14 -6.20 -7.88
CA CYS A 36 4.73 -5.80 -7.94
C CYS A 36 4.02 -6.40 -9.17
N GLN A 37 4.67 -6.41 -10.34
CA GLN A 37 4.16 -7.06 -11.54
C GLN A 37 3.90 -8.56 -11.32
N ARG A 38 4.87 -9.29 -10.75
CA ARG A 38 4.71 -10.72 -10.43
C ARG A 38 3.61 -10.99 -9.41
N GLN A 39 3.44 -10.10 -8.44
CA GLN A 39 2.46 -10.25 -7.37
C GLN A 39 1.01 -10.08 -7.85
N THR A 40 0.78 -9.24 -8.86
CA THR A 40 -0.56 -8.97 -9.41
C THR A 40 -0.83 -9.67 -10.73
N GLY A 41 0.21 -10.13 -11.43
CA GLY A 41 0.11 -10.57 -12.83
C GLY A 41 -0.13 -9.42 -13.82
N SER A 42 -0.17 -8.16 -13.34
CA SER A 42 -0.43 -6.97 -14.14
C SER A 42 0.85 -6.15 -14.38
N ALA A 43 0.73 -5.02 -15.08
CA ALA A 43 1.83 -4.11 -15.35
C ALA A 43 2.35 -3.37 -14.10
N PHE A 44 1.56 -3.33 -13.02
CA PHE A 44 1.88 -2.65 -11.77
C PHE A 44 1.04 -3.19 -10.61
N ALA A 45 1.30 -2.67 -9.40
CA ALA A 45 0.41 -2.76 -8.26
C ALA A 45 0.13 -1.35 -7.72
N ILE A 46 -1.14 -1.03 -7.47
CA ILE A 46 -1.53 0.21 -6.79
C ILE A 46 -1.71 -0.09 -5.31
N ASN A 47 -0.97 0.61 -4.46
CA ASN A 47 -1.11 0.49 -3.02
C ASN A 47 -1.45 1.84 -2.38
N ALA A 48 -2.44 1.84 -1.49
CA ALA A 48 -2.76 2.94 -0.61
C ALA A 48 -2.16 2.67 0.78
N LEU A 49 -1.38 3.60 1.31
CA LEU A 49 -0.68 3.43 2.58
C LEU A 49 -1.55 3.93 3.73
N TYR A 50 -1.74 3.08 4.72
CA TYR A 50 -2.48 3.37 5.94
C TYR A 50 -1.66 3.02 7.16
N GLU A 51 -1.82 3.78 8.25
CA GLU A 51 -1.47 3.25 9.56
C GLU A 51 -2.21 1.93 9.79
N THR A 52 -1.51 0.89 10.22
CA THR A 52 -2.12 -0.44 10.40
C THR A 52 -3.28 -0.41 11.40
N SER A 53 -3.27 0.50 12.38
CA SER A 53 -4.39 0.68 13.31
C SER A 53 -5.66 1.25 12.67
N GLN A 54 -5.56 1.84 11.47
CA GLN A 54 -6.71 2.35 10.71
C GLN A 54 -7.26 1.33 9.71
N VAL A 55 -6.70 0.12 9.67
CA VAL A 55 -7.17 -1.00 8.86
C VAL A 55 -7.85 -2.02 9.79
N LYS A 56 -9.17 -2.06 9.76
CA LYS A 56 -9.96 -2.95 10.60
C LYS A 56 -10.40 -4.17 9.80
N LEU A 57 -9.92 -5.35 10.17
CA LEU A 57 -10.45 -6.61 9.65
C LEU A 57 -11.86 -6.83 10.21
N LEU A 58 -12.86 -6.91 9.33
CA LEU A 58 -14.26 -7.12 9.70
C LEU A 58 -14.60 -8.62 9.74
N SER A 59 -14.06 -9.39 8.79
CA SER A 59 -14.29 -10.84 8.72
C SER A 59 -13.19 -11.55 7.94
N GLY A 60 -13.13 -12.88 8.11
CA GLY A 60 -12.25 -13.77 7.35
C GLY A 60 -10.88 -14.00 8.00
N VAL A 61 -10.11 -14.88 7.35
CA VAL A 61 -8.75 -15.24 7.76
C VAL A 61 -7.77 -14.88 6.65
N VAL A 62 -6.62 -14.33 7.04
CA VAL A 62 -5.53 -14.02 6.13
C VAL A 62 -4.27 -14.78 6.48
N ASP A 63 -3.64 -15.35 5.45
CA ASP A 63 -2.30 -15.92 5.54
C ASP A 63 -1.26 -14.82 5.33
N LYS A 64 -0.17 -14.89 6.09
CA LYS A 64 0.95 -13.96 5.99
C LYS A 64 2.12 -14.63 5.27
N ILE A 65 2.39 -14.20 4.05
CA ILE A 65 3.44 -14.77 3.21
C ILE A 65 4.60 -13.79 3.08
N VAL A 66 5.78 -14.21 3.50
CA VAL A 66 7.02 -13.43 3.33
C VAL A 66 7.51 -13.59 1.90
N THR A 67 7.78 -12.48 1.22
CA THR A 67 8.30 -12.48 -0.15
C THR A 67 9.43 -11.45 -0.32
N PRO A 68 10.32 -11.61 -1.31
CA PRO A 68 11.34 -10.61 -1.57
C PRO A 68 10.76 -9.27 -2.05
N SER A 69 11.55 -8.22 -1.91
CA SER A 69 11.24 -6.86 -2.36
C SER A 69 12.49 -6.16 -2.90
N PRO A 70 12.37 -5.07 -3.68
CA PRO A 70 13.54 -4.34 -4.21
C PRO A 70 14.53 -3.88 -3.14
N SER A 71 14.08 -3.61 -1.91
CA SER A 71 14.95 -3.14 -0.82
C SER A 71 15.85 -4.22 -0.21
N GLY A 72 15.68 -5.49 -0.61
CA GLY A 72 16.38 -6.63 0.00
C GLY A 72 15.89 -7.00 1.40
N LYS A 73 14.98 -6.22 2.01
CA LYS A 73 14.37 -6.50 3.32
C LYS A 73 13.10 -7.34 3.24
N GLY A 74 12.61 -7.61 2.02
CA GLY A 74 11.38 -8.35 1.80
C GLY A 74 10.11 -7.55 2.09
N GLN A 75 9.00 -8.26 2.11
CA GLN A 75 7.68 -7.79 2.51
C GLN A 75 6.88 -8.97 3.07
N THR A 76 5.92 -8.69 3.94
CA THR A 76 4.92 -9.68 4.36
C THR A 76 3.59 -9.33 3.72
N ILE A 77 3.02 -10.26 2.94
CA ILE A 77 1.77 -10.05 2.22
C ILE A 77 0.66 -10.80 2.96
N ALA A 78 -0.40 -10.10 3.33
CA ALA A 78 -1.64 -10.69 3.79
C ALA A 78 -2.50 -11.10 2.59
N ARG A 79 -2.80 -12.39 2.49
CA ARG A 79 -3.65 -12.97 1.45
C ARG A 79 -4.85 -13.65 2.07
N CYS A 80 -6.00 -13.61 1.40
CA CYS A 80 -7.14 -14.42 1.83
C CYS A 80 -6.73 -15.90 1.88
N ALA A 81 -7.03 -16.59 2.99
CA ALA A 81 -6.70 -18.02 3.13
C ALA A 81 -7.43 -18.92 2.11
N GLU A 82 -8.56 -18.45 1.57
CA GLU A 82 -9.41 -19.22 0.66
C GLU A 82 -9.09 -18.99 -0.82
N CYS A 83 -9.08 -17.72 -1.26
CA CYS A 83 -8.87 -17.39 -2.68
C CYS A 83 -7.48 -16.81 -2.97
N HIS A 84 -6.62 -16.68 -1.96
CA HIS A 84 -5.24 -16.21 -2.05
C HIS A 84 -5.04 -14.80 -2.63
N VAL A 85 -6.11 -14.04 -2.85
CA VAL A 85 -6.04 -12.63 -3.25
C VAL A 85 -5.24 -11.86 -2.21
N ALA A 86 -4.22 -11.12 -2.67
CA ALA A 86 -3.45 -10.22 -1.83
C ALA A 86 -4.26 -8.98 -1.50
N LEU A 87 -4.34 -8.66 -0.21
CA LEU A 87 -5.17 -7.57 0.31
C LEU A 87 -4.33 -6.41 0.81
N TRP A 88 -3.25 -6.70 1.55
CA TRP A 88 -2.28 -5.69 1.93
C TRP A 88 -0.88 -6.29 2.14
N SER A 89 0.12 -5.42 2.14
CA SER A 89 1.50 -5.78 2.49
C SER A 89 2.02 -4.94 3.66
N HIS A 90 2.99 -5.47 4.41
CA HIS A 90 3.88 -4.73 5.30
C HIS A 90 5.29 -4.72 4.69
N TYR A 91 5.91 -3.54 4.64
CA TYR A 91 7.27 -3.34 4.13
C TYR A 91 8.13 -2.65 5.19
N PHE A 92 9.44 -2.94 5.18
CA PHE A 92 10.40 -2.19 5.97
C PHE A 92 10.65 -0.79 5.37
N MET A 93 10.05 0.24 5.97
CA MET A 93 10.13 1.64 5.54
C MET A 93 11.12 2.45 6.37
N GLY A 94 12.39 2.03 6.38
CA GLY A 94 13.45 2.75 7.11
C GLY A 94 13.27 2.73 8.62
N GLY A 95 12.82 1.58 9.16
CA GLY A 95 12.61 1.36 10.59
C GLY A 95 11.15 1.16 10.97
N ILE A 96 10.19 1.51 10.12
CA ILE A 96 8.78 1.13 10.29
C ILE A 96 8.56 -0.22 9.59
N ASP A 97 8.07 -1.23 10.31
CA ASP A 97 7.72 -2.53 9.75
C ASP A 97 6.18 -2.69 9.71
N LYS A 98 5.59 -3.37 10.70
CA LYS A 98 4.15 -3.75 10.72
C LYS A 98 3.18 -2.59 10.97
N LEU A 99 3.67 -1.36 11.14
CA LEU A 99 2.82 -0.22 11.51
C LEU A 99 2.22 0.52 10.30
N ILE A 100 2.66 0.25 9.08
CA ILE A 100 2.03 0.77 7.85
C ILE A 100 1.59 -0.41 6.97
N SER A 101 0.30 -0.45 6.67
CA SER A 101 -0.31 -1.40 5.76
C SER A 101 -0.47 -0.79 4.37
N PHE A 102 0.01 -1.49 3.36
CA PHE A 102 -0.07 -1.13 1.95
C PHE A 102 -1.27 -1.85 1.34
N ILE A 103 -2.44 -1.23 1.41
CA ILE A 103 -3.70 -1.80 0.92
C ILE A 103 -3.68 -1.88 -0.61
N ARG A 104 -4.01 -3.04 -1.16
CA ARG A 104 -4.20 -3.21 -2.61
C ARG A 104 -5.47 -2.48 -3.01
N VAL A 105 -5.33 -1.37 -3.74
CA VAL A 105 -6.47 -0.51 -4.13
C VAL A 105 -7.52 -1.31 -4.91
N GLY A 106 -7.09 -2.22 -5.78
CA GLY A 106 -8.02 -3.09 -6.53
C GLY A 106 -8.81 -4.10 -5.69
N SER A 107 -8.57 -4.18 -4.38
CA SER A 107 -9.39 -4.99 -3.46
C SER A 107 -10.45 -4.18 -2.72
N LEU A 108 -10.55 -2.88 -2.98
CA LEU A 108 -11.61 -2.02 -2.46
C LEU A 108 -12.91 -2.27 -3.21
N ASP A 109 -14.05 -2.05 -2.55
CA ASP A 109 -15.35 -2.15 -3.21
C ASP A 109 -15.53 -1.06 -4.28
N ASN A 110 -14.89 0.11 -4.09
CA ASN A 110 -14.80 1.17 -5.09
C ASN A 110 -13.34 1.65 -5.24
N PRO A 111 -12.54 1.03 -6.13
CA PRO A 111 -11.13 1.36 -6.29
C PRO A 111 -10.89 2.74 -6.91
N ASP A 112 -11.86 3.30 -7.64
CA ASP A 112 -11.73 4.60 -8.33
C ASP A 112 -11.61 5.78 -7.36
N LEU A 113 -11.95 5.58 -6.08
CA LEU A 113 -11.81 6.59 -5.03
C LEU A 113 -10.35 6.88 -4.67
N LEU A 114 -9.42 5.96 -4.98
CA LEU A 114 -8.00 6.07 -4.63
C LEU A 114 -7.11 5.98 -5.87
N PRO A 115 -7.14 6.98 -6.78
CA PRO A 115 -6.20 7.06 -7.88
C PRO A 115 -4.75 7.25 -7.35
N PRO A 116 -3.71 6.85 -8.10
CA PRO A 116 -2.33 7.04 -7.68
C PRO A 116 -1.94 8.53 -7.59
N ASP A 117 -1.33 8.92 -6.48
CA ASP A 117 -0.66 10.23 -6.33
C ASP A 117 0.71 10.25 -7.01
N VAL A 118 1.35 9.08 -7.13
CA VAL A 118 2.72 8.94 -7.66
C VAL A 118 2.95 7.58 -8.31
N HIS A 119 3.72 7.58 -9.40
CA HIS A 119 4.23 6.37 -10.05
C HIS A 119 5.69 6.16 -9.66
N ILE A 120 5.99 5.00 -9.03
CA ILE A 120 7.31 4.63 -8.54
C ILE A 120 7.87 3.43 -9.28
N PHE A 121 9.20 3.27 -9.25
CA PHE A 121 9.95 2.21 -9.93
C PHE A 121 9.71 2.18 -11.44
N THR A 122 9.54 3.34 -12.06
CA THR A 122 9.16 3.45 -13.48
C THR A 122 10.28 3.06 -14.45
N GLU A 123 11.51 2.89 -13.97
CA GLU A 123 12.58 2.22 -14.73
C GLU A 123 12.18 0.80 -15.20
N SER A 124 11.30 0.13 -14.44
CA SER A 124 10.79 -1.21 -14.74
C SER A 124 9.41 -1.20 -15.41
N LYS A 125 8.84 -0.01 -15.65
CA LYS A 125 7.53 0.16 -16.29
C LYS A 125 7.55 -0.50 -17.66
N GLN A 126 6.48 -1.24 -17.99
CA GLN A 126 6.33 -1.77 -19.34
C GLN A 126 6.16 -0.61 -20.34
N SER A 127 6.81 -0.70 -21.49
CA SER A 127 6.90 0.41 -22.45
C SER A 127 5.55 0.90 -22.95
N TRP A 128 4.59 -0.01 -23.10
CA TRP A 128 3.23 0.29 -23.60
C TRP A 128 2.32 1.00 -22.57
N VAL A 129 2.69 1.03 -21.28
CA VAL A 129 1.90 1.72 -20.25
C VAL A 129 2.10 3.23 -20.38
N LEU A 130 1.08 3.96 -20.81
CA LEU A 130 1.10 5.42 -20.86
C LEU A 130 0.70 5.98 -19.49
N LEU A 131 1.46 6.96 -19.01
CA LEU A 131 1.18 7.66 -17.75
C LEU A 131 0.63 9.05 -18.05
N PRO A 132 -0.34 9.57 -17.27
CA PRO A 132 -0.83 10.93 -17.45
C PRO A 132 0.32 11.95 -17.28
N PRO A 133 0.34 13.02 -18.09
CA PRO A 133 1.45 13.98 -18.09
C PRO A 133 1.63 14.73 -16.77
N ASP A 134 0.54 14.96 -16.03
CA ASP A 134 0.53 15.74 -14.79
C ASP A 134 0.72 14.88 -13.53
N THR A 135 1.07 13.61 -13.67
CA THR A 135 1.30 12.72 -12.53
C THR A 135 2.76 12.75 -12.10
N LEU A 136 3.02 12.70 -10.78
CA LEU A 136 4.38 12.56 -10.27
C LEU A 136 4.94 11.19 -10.69
N VAL A 137 6.09 11.20 -11.37
CA VAL A 137 6.77 9.99 -11.84
C VAL A 137 8.21 9.98 -11.34
N VAL A 138 8.62 8.88 -10.71
CA VAL A 138 10.00 8.67 -10.26
C VAL A 138 10.52 7.32 -10.74
N GLN A 139 11.81 7.25 -11.06
CA GLN A 139 12.44 6.03 -11.58
C GLN A 139 12.60 4.94 -10.52
N GLU A 140 12.81 5.32 -9.26
CA GLU A 140 12.91 4.44 -8.10
C GLU A 140 11.83 4.77 -7.05
N PHE A 141 12.21 5.30 -5.88
CA PHE A 141 11.29 5.66 -4.81
C PHE A 141 11.29 7.18 -4.57
N TYR A 142 10.15 7.74 -4.17
CA TYR A 142 10.03 9.18 -3.93
C TYR A 142 10.67 9.61 -2.60
N ASN A 143 11.02 10.90 -2.48
CA ASN A 143 11.48 11.47 -1.21
C ASN A 143 10.27 11.85 -0.34
N TYR A 144 10.17 11.28 0.87
CA TYR A 144 9.09 11.58 1.82
C TYR A 144 8.99 13.07 2.14
N ALA A 145 10.11 13.77 2.30
CA ALA A 145 10.14 15.17 2.72
C ALA A 145 9.49 16.12 1.71
N THR A 146 9.50 15.76 0.42
CA THR A 146 8.93 16.57 -0.66
C THR A 146 7.59 16.07 -1.16
N THR A 147 7.26 14.79 -0.90
CA THR A 147 6.07 14.14 -1.47
C THR A 147 4.93 14.03 -0.46
N TRP A 148 5.24 13.83 0.82
CA TRP A 148 4.23 13.69 1.86
C TRP A 148 3.86 15.07 2.42
N SER A 149 2.57 15.26 2.73
CA SER A 149 2.10 16.44 3.46
C SER A 149 2.78 16.57 4.83
N ALA A 150 2.80 17.78 5.39
CA ALA A 150 3.36 18.01 6.73
C ALA A 150 2.68 17.13 7.81
N GLU A 151 1.37 16.92 7.69
CA GLU A 151 0.60 16.02 8.55
C GLU A 151 1.08 14.57 8.42
N ASN A 152 1.19 14.05 7.20
CA ASN A 152 1.63 12.66 6.97
C ASN A 152 3.09 12.46 7.39
N GLN A 153 3.94 13.49 7.27
CA GLN A 153 5.30 13.45 7.80
C GLN A 153 5.33 13.37 9.34
N LEU A 154 4.43 14.06 10.02
CA LEU A 154 4.29 13.97 11.48
C LEU A 154 3.85 12.56 11.91
N ILE A 155 2.84 11.99 11.23
CA ILE A 155 2.41 10.61 11.46
C ILE A 155 3.59 9.66 11.28
N ARG A 156 4.34 9.78 10.18
CA ARG A 156 5.52 8.94 9.92
C ARG A 156 6.57 9.04 11.04
N LYS A 157 6.82 10.25 11.57
CA LYS A 157 7.76 10.45 12.68
C LYS A 157 7.30 9.71 13.94
N GLN A 158 6.02 9.82 14.30
CA GLN A 158 5.43 9.13 15.45
C GLN A 158 5.53 7.60 15.29
N LEU A 159 5.25 7.08 14.09
CA LEU A 159 5.38 5.65 13.80
C LEU A 159 6.83 5.15 13.90
N LEU A 160 7.82 5.95 13.50
CA LEU A 160 9.24 5.62 13.68
C LEU A 160 9.62 5.53 15.16
N GLU A 161 9.17 6.48 15.98
CA GLU A 161 9.40 6.49 17.42
C GLU A 161 8.76 5.26 18.08
N LYS A 162 7.49 4.96 17.72
CA LYS A 162 6.77 3.78 18.18
C LYS A 162 7.43 2.47 17.75
N SER A 163 7.96 2.38 16.53
CA SER A 163 8.66 1.19 16.05
C SER A 163 9.94 0.93 16.86
N LYS A 164 10.70 2.00 17.17
CA LYS A 164 11.90 1.90 18.02
C LYS A 164 11.60 1.44 19.44
N SER A 165 10.47 1.84 20.02
CA SER A 165 10.08 1.38 21.36
C SER A 165 9.65 -0.08 21.39
N LEU A 166 9.07 -0.60 20.30
CA LEU A 166 8.66 -2.01 20.18
C LEU A 166 9.82 -2.97 19.90
N ALA A 167 10.96 -2.45 19.43
CA ALA A 167 12.16 -3.22 19.15
C ALA A 167 13.11 -3.36 20.36
N LYS A 168 12.77 -2.75 21.50
CA LYS A 168 13.46 -2.90 22.79
C LYS A 168 12.76 -3.98 23.61
#